data_AF-A0A3A8EQI1-F1
#
_entry.id   AF-A0A3A8EQI1-F1
#
_cell.length_a   1.000
_cell.length_b   1.000
_cell.length_c   1.000
_cell.angle_alpha   90.00
_cell.angle_beta   90.00
_cell.angle_gamma   90.00
#
_symmetry.space_group_name_H-M   'P 1'
#
loop_
_entity.id
_entity.type
_entity.pdbx_description
1 polymer ?
#
loop_
_entity_poly.entity_id
_entity_poly.type
_entity_poly.pdbx_seq_one_letter_code
_entity_poly.pdbx_strand_id
1 'polypeptide(L)'
;MNKVVANAQDALANNVSNNQTIAVGGFGLCGIPEALIDALKETGVTGLTCISNNAGVDDFGLGKLLQTKQIKKMISSYVGENKEFERQYLNGELEVELTPQGTLAEKLRAGGAGIPAFFTQTGVGTLIAEGKEVREFDGKAYILEHSLTADIALIKAYKADKAGNLVFRKTARNFNPECAMAGKFTIVEVEQIVEIGEIDPDDVHLAGIYVNKIVLNQTPEKRIEQMTLKATEA
;
A
#
# COMPACT_ATOMS: atom_id res chain seq x y z
N MET A 1 -17.81 -12.35 -14.35
CA MET A 1 -18.31 -11.90 -13.03
C MET A 1 -17.95 -10.42 -12.90
N ASN A 2 -18.91 -9.52 -12.70
CA ASN A 2 -18.65 -8.07 -12.66
C ASN A 2 -18.15 -7.69 -11.26
N LYS A 3 -16.97 -7.06 -11.18
CA LYS A 3 -16.33 -6.64 -9.92
C LYS A 3 -16.50 -5.14 -9.62
N VAL A 4 -17.14 -4.41 -10.52
CA VAL A 4 -17.32 -2.96 -10.41
C VAL A 4 -18.40 -2.65 -9.37
N VAL A 5 -18.08 -1.75 -8.45
CA VAL A 5 -19.01 -1.21 -7.45
C VAL A 5 -19.21 0.29 -7.65
N ALA A 6 -20.29 0.83 -7.10
CA ALA A 6 -20.72 2.20 -7.40
C ALA A 6 -19.78 3.28 -6.86
N ASN A 7 -19.22 3.09 -5.66
CA ASN A 7 -18.36 4.06 -4.98
C ASN A 7 -17.45 3.38 -3.94
N ALA A 8 -16.56 4.16 -3.33
CA ALA A 8 -15.59 3.71 -2.34
C ALA A 8 -16.27 3.20 -1.05
N GLN A 9 -17.34 3.86 -0.59
CA GLN A 9 -18.09 3.48 0.60
C GLN A 9 -18.71 2.08 0.45
N ASP A 10 -19.36 1.80 -0.68
CA ASP A 10 -19.93 0.50 -1.02
C ASP A 10 -18.85 -0.58 -1.19
N ALA A 11 -17.65 -0.18 -1.61
CA ALA A 11 -16.51 -1.07 -1.72
C ALA A 11 -16.07 -1.58 -0.33
N LEU A 12 -16.03 -0.69 0.65
CA LEU A 12 -15.58 -0.97 2.02
C LEU A 12 -16.71 -1.53 2.91
N ALA A 13 -17.97 -1.27 2.57
CA ALA A 13 -19.13 -1.70 3.33
C ALA A 13 -19.08 -3.20 3.65
N ASN A 14 -19.31 -3.55 4.93
CA ASN A 14 -19.29 -4.91 5.49
C ASN A 14 -17.96 -5.67 5.39
N ASN A 15 -16.87 -5.03 4.93
CA ASN A 15 -15.55 -5.67 4.86
C ASN A 15 -14.58 -5.10 5.89
N VAL A 16 -14.73 -3.82 6.25
CA VAL A 16 -13.87 -3.13 7.19
C VAL A 16 -14.36 -3.28 8.63
N SER A 17 -13.46 -3.58 9.56
CA SER A 17 -13.71 -3.65 11.01
C SER A 17 -12.52 -3.14 11.82
N ASN A 18 -12.75 -2.86 13.12
CA ASN A 18 -11.66 -2.51 14.04
C ASN A 18 -10.56 -3.57 14.07
N ASN A 19 -9.34 -3.15 14.36
CA ASN A 19 -8.16 -4.00 14.54
C ASN A 19 -7.73 -4.83 13.32
N GLN A 20 -8.18 -4.48 12.11
CA GLN A 20 -7.73 -5.13 10.88
C GLN A 20 -6.33 -4.68 10.45
N THR A 21 -5.66 -5.55 9.70
CA THR A 21 -4.45 -5.20 8.96
C THR A 21 -4.81 -4.76 7.56
N ILE A 22 -4.40 -3.55 7.16
CA ILE A 22 -4.69 -2.97 5.85
C ILE A 22 -3.38 -2.67 5.12
N ALA A 23 -3.18 -3.28 3.96
CA ALA A 23 -2.08 -2.93 3.05
C ALA A 23 -2.55 -1.81 2.12
N VAL A 24 -1.76 -0.75 1.99
CA VAL A 24 -2.12 0.42 1.18
C VAL A 24 -1.00 0.69 0.19
N GLY A 25 -1.34 0.68 -1.10
CA GLY A 25 -0.39 0.99 -2.17
C GLY A 25 -0.05 2.48 -2.26
N GLY A 26 1.02 2.80 -2.98
CA GLY A 26 1.51 4.15 -3.16
C GLY A 26 2.96 4.36 -2.71
N PHE A 27 3.52 5.50 -3.13
CA PHE A 27 4.83 5.99 -2.71
C PHE A 27 4.76 7.51 -2.55
N GLY A 28 4.99 8.02 -1.34
CA GLY A 28 4.61 9.40 -1.00
C GLY A 28 3.13 9.62 -1.29
N LEU A 29 2.81 10.56 -2.20
CA LEU A 29 1.45 10.82 -2.68
C LEU A 29 1.18 10.21 -4.08
N CYS A 30 2.15 9.50 -4.66
CA CYS A 30 2.06 8.96 -6.02
C CYS A 30 1.44 7.56 -6.03
N GLY A 31 0.30 7.42 -6.72
CA GLY A 31 -0.38 6.13 -6.85
C GLY A 31 -1.04 5.66 -5.55
N ILE A 32 -1.55 6.59 -4.74
CA ILE A 32 -2.35 6.29 -3.56
C ILE A 32 -3.84 6.16 -3.93
N PRO A 33 -4.61 5.31 -3.22
CA PRO A 33 -6.05 5.18 -3.44
C PRO A 33 -6.83 6.23 -2.62
N GLU A 34 -6.79 7.49 -3.05
CA GLU A 34 -7.30 8.64 -2.29
C GLU A 34 -8.79 8.54 -1.90
N ALA A 35 -9.67 8.09 -2.78
CA ALA A 35 -11.10 7.96 -2.49
C ALA A 35 -11.38 6.79 -1.54
N LEU A 36 -10.63 5.69 -1.65
CA LEU A 36 -10.71 4.57 -0.71
C LEU A 36 -10.19 4.96 0.68
N ILE A 37 -9.13 5.76 0.76
CA ILE A 37 -8.60 6.29 2.02
C ILE A 37 -9.62 7.21 2.69
N ASP A 38 -10.27 8.09 1.92
CA ASP A 38 -11.32 8.97 2.45
C ASP A 38 -12.54 8.18 2.94
N ALA A 39 -13.01 7.20 2.17
CA ALA A 39 -14.10 6.33 2.62
C ALA A 39 -13.71 5.50 3.86
N LEU A 40 -12.47 5.03 3.96
CA LEU A 40 -11.98 4.32 5.14
C LEU A 40 -11.97 5.23 6.39
N LYS A 41 -11.55 6.49 6.23
CA LYS A 41 -11.63 7.48 7.30
C LYS A 41 -13.09 7.67 7.78
N GLU A 42 -14.04 7.79 6.85
CA GLU A 42 -15.46 7.98 7.16
C GLU A 42 -16.08 6.81 7.95
N THR A 43 -15.55 5.59 7.80
CA THR A 43 -16.04 4.43 8.59
C THR A 43 -15.78 4.59 10.10
N GLY A 44 -14.80 5.40 10.50
CA GLY A 44 -14.44 5.62 11.89
C GLY A 44 -13.85 4.39 12.60
N VAL A 45 -13.52 3.30 11.89
CA VAL A 45 -12.89 2.13 12.52
C VAL A 45 -11.52 2.48 13.08
N THR A 46 -11.15 1.86 14.18
CA THR A 46 -9.90 2.14 14.90
C THR A 46 -9.09 0.87 15.16
N GLY A 47 -7.87 1.04 15.67
CA GLY A 47 -6.97 -0.07 15.97
C GLY A 47 -6.25 -0.64 14.74
N LEU A 48 -6.29 0.06 13.60
CA LEU A 48 -5.77 -0.45 12.33
C LEU A 48 -4.25 -0.66 12.40
N THR A 49 -3.79 -1.77 11.82
CA THR A 49 -2.39 -1.95 11.44
C THR A 49 -2.25 -1.66 9.96
N CYS A 50 -1.57 -0.58 9.60
CA CYS A 50 -1.41 -0.17 8.21
C CYS A 50 -0.01 -0.56 7.71
N ILE A 51 0.03 -1.23 6.56
CA ILE A 51 1.27 -1.57 5.84
C ILE A 51 1.34 -0.68 4.62
N SER A 52 2.30 0.23 4.59
CA SER A 52 2.49 1.17 3.47
C SER A 52 3.90 1.70 3.49
N ASN A 53 4.46 2.01 2.33
CA ASN A 53 5.80 2.58 2.25
C ASN A 53 5.94 3.86 3.08
N ASN A 54 4.93 4.74 2.99
CA ASN A 54 4.80 6.00 3.70
C ASN A 54 3.39 6.20 4.25
N ALA A 55 3.21 7.17 5.13
CA ALA A 55 1.89 7.61 5.59
C ALA A 55 1.29 8.77 4.75
N GLY A 56 1.95 9.21 3.68
CA GLY A 56 1.58 10.48 3.02
C GLY A 56 1.88 11.68 3.91
N VAL A 57 1.18 12.81 3.67
CA VAL A 57 1.37 14.06 4.42
C VAL A 57 0.20 14.30 5.37
N ASP A 58 0.32 15.28 6.28
CA ASP A 58 -0.65 15.52 7.36
C ASP A 58 -2.12 15.50 6.90
N ASP A 59 -2.44 16.14 5.78
CA ASP A 59 -3.81 16.31 5.27
C ASP A 59 -4.14 15.44 4.03
N PHE A 60 -3.22 14.56 3.58
CA PHE A 60 -3.39 13.78 2.35
C PHE A 60 -2.78 12.37 2.41
N GLY A 61 -3.50 11.40 1.86
CA GLY A 61 -3.15 9.98 2.02
C GLY A 61 -3.45 9.47 3.44
N LEU A 62 -2.63 8.54 3.94
CA LEU A 62 -2.85 7.91 5.25
C LEU A 62 -2.75 8.88 6.44
N GLY A 63 -2.12 10.05 6.27
CA GLY A 63 -2.07 11.10 7.30
C GLY A 63 -3.45 11.54 7.77
N LYS A 64 -4.45 11.48 6.87
CA LYS A 64 -5.85 11.72 7.21
C LYS A 64 -6.39 10.78 8.30
N LEU A 65 -5.90 9.53 8.37
CA LEU A 65 -6.30 8.54 9.38
C LEU A 65 -5.48 8.66 10.68
N LEU A 66 -4.29 9.26 10.62
CA LEU A 66 -3.53 9.62 11.81
C LEU A 66 -4.23 10.73 12.58
N GLN A 67 -4.74 11.75 11.87
CA GLN A 67 -5.51 12.84 12.49
C GLN A 67 -6.74 12.35 13.27
N THR A 68 -7.40 11.29 12.78
CA THR A 68 -8.57 10.66 13.44
C THR A 68 -8.19 9.54 14.40
N LYS A 69 -6.89 9.27 14.60
CA LYS A 69 -6.34 8.21 15.46
C LYS A 69 -6.89 6.82 15.14
N GLN A 70 -7.16 6.55 13.87
CA GLN A 70 -7.67 5.25 13.42
C GLN A 70 -6.55 4.20 13.32
N ILE A 71 -5.32 4.64 13.09
CA ILE A 71 -4.14 3.78 12.96
C ILE A 71 -3.49 3.58 14.34
N LYS A 72 -3.37 2.32 14.77
CA LYS A 72 -2.64 1.91 15.97
C LYS A 72 -1.18 1.58 15.66
N LYS A 73 -0.93 0.95 14.51
CA LYS A 73 0.40 0.52 14.09
C LYS A 73 0.66 0.84 12.62
N MET A 74 1.86 1.34 12.32
CA MET A 74 2.38 1.49 10.96
C MET A 74 3.57 0.55 10.74
N ILE A 75 3.52 -0.22 9.66
CA ILE A 75 4.68 -0.95 9.12
C ILE A 75 5.10 -0.21 7.85
N SER A 76 6.22 0.50 7.93
CA SER A 76 6.65 1.46 6.91
C SER A 76 8.15 1.52 6.73
N SER A 77 8.61 2.00 5.58
CA SER A 77 10.03 2.17 5.32
C SER A 77 10.51 3.59 5.62
N TYR A 78 9.62 4.57 5.50
CA TYR A 78 9.95 5.96 5.66
C TYR A 78 8.74 6.78 6.11
N VAL A 79 8.95 7.62 7.12
CA VAL A 79 7.90 8.40 7.80
C VAL A 79 7.73 9.80 7.22
N GLY A 80 8.79 10.38 6.64
CA GLY A 80 8.99 11.83 6.52
C GLY A 80 7.86 12.64 5.86
N GLU A 81 7.88 13.95 6.15
CA GLU A 81 6.89 14.98 5.76
C GLU A 81 5.50 14.84 6.42
N ASN A 82 5.41 14.14 7.55
CA ASN A 82 4.19 14.01 8.36
C ASN A 82 4.47 14.31 9.85
N LYS A 83 4.11 15.52 10.29
CA LYS A 83 4.38 15.99 11.67
C LYS A 83 3.49 15.27 12.67
N GLU A 84 2.26 14.93 12.29
CA GLU A 84 1.35 14.23 13.19
C GLU A 84 1.82 12.79 13.44
N PHE A 85 2.37 12.12 12.42
CA PHE A 85 3.02 10.84 12.58
C PHE A 85 4.17 10.93 13.59
N GLU A 86 5.10 11.86 13.38
CA GLU A 86 6.26 12.03 14.26
C GLU A 86 5.83 12.30 15.72
N ARG A 87 4.86 13.21 15.90
CA ARG A 87 4.29 13.52 17.21
C ARG A 87 3.68 12.29 17.89
N GLN A 88 2.85 11.52 17.18
CA GLN A 88 2.21 10.32 17.73
C GLN A 88 3.22 9.23 18.08
N TYR A 89 4.23 9.02 17.23
CA TYR A 89 5.29 8.05 17.50
C TYR A 89 6.10 8.43 18.75
N LEU A 90 6.56 9.68 18.85
CA LEU A 90 7.34 10.16 20.01
C LEU A 90 6.55 10.12 21.32
N ASN A 91 5.23 10.26 21.25
CA ASN A 91 4.34 10.18 22.42
C ASN A 91 3.87 8.74 22.72
N GLY A 92 4.26 7.74 21.93
CA GLY A 92 3.80 6.36 22.09
C GLY A 92 2.32 6.12 21.75
N GLU A 93 1.69 7.05 21.04
CA GLU A 93 0.30 6.93 20.54
C GLU A 93 0.23 6.00 19.31
N LEU A 94 1.31 5.93 18.53
CA LEU A 94 1.44 5.13 17.30
C LEU A 94 2.62 4.15 17.41
N GLU A 95 2.34 2.86 17.25
CA GLU A 95 3.40 1.85 17.10
C GLU A 95 4.00 1.93 15.69
N VAL A 96 5.32 1.92 15.58
CA VAL A 96 6.00 2.00 14.28
C VAL A 96 7.01 0.87 14.16
N GLU A 97 6.83 0.06 13.11
CA GLU A 97 7.78 -0.95 12.68
C GLU A 97 8.49 -0.47 11.42
N LEU A 98 9.68 0.11 11.60
CA LEU A 98 10.51 0.55 10.48
C LEU A 98 11.12 -0.66 9.77
N THR A 99 10.76 -0.83 8.50
CA THR A 99 11.21 -1.95 7.66
C THR A 99 11.93 -1.39 6.43
N PRO A 100 13.18 -1.80 6.14
CA PRO A 100 13.87 -1.36 4.93
C PRO A 100 13.01 -1.54 3.68
N GLN A 101 12.96 -0.55 2.80
CA GLN A 101 11.99 -0.50 1.70
C GLN A 101 11.99 -1.76 0.82
N GLY A 102 13.17 -2.27 0.46
CA GLY A 102 13.30 -3.51 -0.30
C GLY A 102 12.77 -4.73 0.46
N THR A 103 13.02 -4.80 1.77
CA THR A 103 12.48 -5.84 2.64
C THR A 103 10.96 -5.72 2.75
N LEU A 104 10.40 -4.51 2.87
CA LEU A 104 8.94 -4.31 2.94
C LEU A 104 8.24 -4.80 1.67
N ALA A 105 8.79 -4.45 0.49
CA ALA A 105 8.27 -4.92 -0.79
C ALA A 105 8.33 -6.46 -0.89
N GLU A 106 9.47 -7.04 -0.50
CA GLU A 106 9.66 -8.48 -0.58
C GLU A 106 8.78 -9.23 0.44
N LYS A 107 8.54 -8.69 1.65
CA LYS A 107 7.60 -9.25 2.62
C LYS A 107 6.18 -9.34 2.07
N LEU A 108 5.69 -8.30 1.40
CA LEU A 108 4.36 -8.29 0.77
C LEU A 108 4.31 -9.28 -0.40
N ARG A 109 5.30 -9.24 -1.30
CA ARG A 109 5.41 -10.16 -2.43
C ARG A 109 5.45 -11.62 -1.97
N ALA A 110 6.28 -11.94 -0.98
CA ALA A 110 6.40 -13.26 -0.40
C ALA A 110 5.08 -13.71 0.25
N GLY A 111 4.39 -12.82 0.95
CA GLY A 111 3.07 -13.10 1.53
C GLY A 111 2.03 -13.46 0.47
N GLY A 112 1.93 -12.67 -0.60
CA GLY A 112 1.04 -12.97 -1.73
C GLY A 112 1.41 -14.23 -2.52
N ALA A 113 2.70 -14.62 -2.49
CA ALA A 113 3.19 -15.85 -3.11
C ALA A 113 3.10 -17.10 -2.21
N GLY A 114 2.60 -16.97 -0.97
CA GLY A 114 2.52 -18.08 -0.02
C GLY A 114 3.88 -18.53 0.56
N ILE A 115 4.90 -17.67 0.50
CA ILE A 115 6.20 -17.89 1.11
C ILE A 115 6.14 -17.33 2.54
N PRO A 116 6.35 -18.12 3.60
CA PRO A 116 6.16 -17.65 4.98
C PRO A 116 7.31 -16.78 5.50
N ALA A 117 8.53 -16.99 4.99
CA ALA A 117 9.72 -16.22 5.34
C ALA A 117 10.81 -16.36 4.27
N PHE A 118 11.74 -15.43 4.22
CA PHE A 118 12.89 -15.43 3.33
C PHE A 118 14.12 -14.82 4.00
N PHE A 119 15.32 -15.08 3.48
CA PHE A 119 16.56 -14.49 3.97
C PHE A 119 16.98 -13.28 3.11
N THR A 120 17.48 -12.21 3.73
CA THR A 120 18.03 -11.04 3.05
C THR A 120 19.26 -10.48 3.77
N GLN A 121 20.20 -9.89 3.03
CA GLN A 121 21.34 -9.17 3.64
C GLN A 121 20.94 -7.79 4.19
N THR A 122 19.82 -7.24 3.72
CA THR A 122 19.38 -5.89 4.08
C THR A 122 19.10 -5.80 5.58
N GLY A 123 19.87 -4.98 6.29
CA GLY A 123 19.71 -4.75 7.74
C GLY A 123 20.69 -5.54 8.61
N VAL A 124 21.48 -6.46 8.05
CA VAL A 124 22.57 -7.16 8.78
C VAL A 124 23.52 -6.13 9.43
N GLY A 125 23.84 -6.33 10.71
CA GLY A 125 24.73 -5.45 11.47
C GLY A 125 24.10 -4.11 11.90
N THR A 126 22.79 -3.95 11.76
CA THR A 126 22.03 -2.77 12.18
C THR A 126 20.96 -3.16 13.21
N LEU A 127 20.27 -2.17 13.80
CA LEU A 127 19.13 -2.39 14.70
C LEU A 127 18.02 -3.26 14.06
N ILE A 128 17.89 -3.26 12.74
CA ILE A 128 16.90 -4.08 12.02
C ILE A 128 17.15 -5.58 12.22
N ALA A 129 18.39 -6.00 12.47
CA ALA A 129 18.76 -7.41 12.65
C ALA A 129 18.53 -7.92 14.08
N GLU A 130 18.31 -7.04 15.06
CA GLU A 130 18.17 -7.44 16.46
C GLU A 130 16.98 -8.39 16.67
N GLY A 131 17.23 -9.50 17.35
CA GLY A 131 16.21 -10.53 17.62
C GLY A 131 15.81 -11.41 16.43
N LYS A 132 16.39 -11.22 15.24
CA LYS A 132 16.12 -12.04 14.05
C LYS A 132 17.10 -13.21 13.93
N GLU A 133 16.63 -14.30 13.32
CA GLU A 133 17.53 -15.40 12.95
C GLU A 133 18.55 -14.92 11.92
N VAL A 134 19.82 -15.22 12.16
CA VAL A 134 20.92 -14.94 11.23
C VAL A 134 21.44 -16.27 10.69
N ARG A 135 21.63 -16.34 9.37
CA ARG A 135 22.23 -17.52 8.71
C ARG A 135 23.27 -17.08 7.69
N GLU A 136 24.32 -17.87 7.55
CA GLU A 136 25.34 -17.67 6.54
C GLU A 136 25.03 -18.46 5.27
N PHE A 137 25.13 -17.80 4.12
CA PHE A 137 25.11 -18.42 2.80
C PHE A 137 26.29 -17.87 1.99
N ASP A 138 27.11 -18.75 1.45
CA ASP A 138 28.28 -18.41 0.61
C ASP A 138 29.22 -17.36 1.25
N GLY A 139 29.50 -17.51 2.55
CA GLY A 139 30.38 -16.61 3.29
C GLY A 139 29.78 -15.24 3.62
N LYS A 140 28.47 -15.05 3.44
CA LYS A 140 27.76 -13.80 3.75
C LYS A 140 26.62 -14.07 4.74
N ALA A 141 26.47 -13.19 5.72
CA ALA A 141 25.37 -13.25 6.68
C ALA A 141 24.07 -12.66 6.10
N TYR A 142 22.95 -13.28 6.43
CA TYR A 142 21.59 -12.87 6.06
C TYR A 142 20.69 -12.96 7.29
N ILE A 143 19.68 -12.08 7.36
CA ILE A 143 18.62 -12.14 8.37
C ILE A 143 17.36 -12.79 7.80
N LEU A 144 16.66 -13.58 8.61
CA LEU A 144 15.33 -14.10 8.29
C LEU A 144 14.29 -12.99 8.45
N GLU A 145 13.45 -12.82 7.44
CA GLU A 145 12.32 -11.91 7.45
C GLU A 145 11.02 -12.68 7.20
N HIS A 146 10.05 -12.50 8.08
CA HIS A 146 8.70 -13.04 7.89
C HIS A 146 7.91 -12.20 6.91
N SER A 147 7.13 -12.88 6.07
CA SER A 147 6.24 -12.25 5.09
C SER A 147 5.09 -11.51 5.74
N LEU A 148 4.47 -10.61 4.98
CA LEU A 148 3.32 -9.82 5.39
C LEU A 148 2.10 -10.16 4.54
N THR A 149 0.97 -10.33 5.20
CA THR A 149 -0.35 -10.44 4.57
C THR A 149 -1.29 -9.45 5.23
N ALA A 150 -2.29 -8.96 4.50
CA ALA A 150 -3.29 -8.04 5.03
C ALA A 150 -4.69 -8.62 4.92
N ASP A 151 -5.59 -8.20 5.80
CA ASP A 151 -7.00 -8.56 5.70
C ASP A 151 -7.65 -7.86 4.50
N ILE A 152 -7.26 -6.59 4.29
CA ILE A 152 -7.71 -5.78 3.16
C ILE A 152 -6.51 -5.13 2.48
N ALA A 153 -6.51 -5.09 1.15
CA ALA A 153 -5.60 -4.26 0.38
C ALA A 153 -6.36 -3.15 -0.35
N LEU A 154 -5.90 -1.91 -0.19
CA LEU A 154 -6.39 -0.74 -0.90
C LEU A 154 -5.32 -0.29 -1.88
N ILE A 155 -5.62 -0.31 -3.18
CA ILE A 155 -4.64 -0.01 -4.22
C ILE A 155 -5.19 0.94 -5.28
N LYS A 156 -4.29 1.60 -6.01
CA LYS A 156 -4.58 2.50 -7.13
C LYS A 156 -3.99 1.95 -8.41
N ALA A 157 -4.79 1.88 -9.47
CA ALA A 157 -4.31 1.64 -10.83
C ALA A 157 -4.76 2.73 -11.80
N TYR A 158 -4.22 2.72 -13.01
CA TYR A 158 -4.65 3.66 -14.05
C TYR A 158 -5.94 3.17 -14.72
N LYS A 159 -5.95 1.91 -15.16
CA LYS A 159 -7.08 1.30 -15.86
C LYS A 159 -7.35 -0.10 -15.31
N ALA A 160 -8.62 -0.49 -15.25
CA ALA A 160 -9.05 -1.88 -15.04
C ALA A 160 -10.06 -2.30 -16.10
N ASP A 161 -10.05 -3.57 -16.50
CA ASP A 161 -11.21 -4.16 -17.15
C ASP A 161 -12.23 -4.66 -16.11
N LYS A 162 -13.46 -5.00 -16.55
CA LYS A 162 -14.50 -5.52 -15.64
C LYS A 162 -14.18 -6.87 -15.00
N ALA A 163 -13.18 -7.61 -15.49
CA ALA A 163 -12.69 -8.85 -14.89
C ALA A 163 -11.65 -8.59 -13.77
N GLY A 164 -11.11 -7.36 -13.70
CA GLY A 164 -10.15 -6.90 -12.70
C GLY A 164 -8.70 -6.86 -13.18
N ASN A 165 -8.42 -7.10 -14.46
CA ASN A 165 -7.06 -6.97 -14.97
C ASN A 165 -6.64 -5.50 -14.93
N LEU A 166 -5.45 -5.22 -14.39
CA LEU A 166 -5.00 -3.86 -14.11
C LEU A 166 -3.83 -3.43 -14.98
N VAL A 167 -3.86 -2.16 -15.35
CA VAL A 167 -2.73 -1.44 -15.92
C VAL A 167 -2.39 -0.27 -14.98
N PHE A 168 -1.16 -0.21 -14.49
CA PHE A 168 -0.60 0.95 -13.79
C PHE A 168 0.14 1.89 -14.76
N ARG A 169 0.30 3.16 -14.38
CA ARG A 169 0.91 4.18 -15.24
C ARG A 169 2.12 4.83 -14.58
N LYS A 170 3.28 4.72 -15.24
CA LYS A 170 4.56 5.31 -14.78
C LYS A 170 4.93 4.79 -13.38
N THR A 171 5.52 5.64 -12.54
CA THR A 171 5.97 5.34 -11.18
C THR A 171 4.82 5.18 -10.18
N ALA A 172 3.57 5.45 -10.56
CA ALA A 172 2.39 5.21 -9.73
C ALA A 172 2.09 3.71 -9.52
N ARG A 173 2.85 2.80 -10.17
CA ARG A 173 2.77 1.36 -9.91
C ARG A 173 3.27 1.02 -8.50
N ASN A 174 4.52 1.39 -8.20
CA ASN A 174 5.20 1.16 -6.93
C ASN A 174 4.73 -0.10 -6.17
N PHE A 175 4.19 0.03 -4.95
CA PHE A 175 3.77 -1.06 -4.05
C PHE A 175 2.36 -1.61 -4.35
N ASN A 176 1.62 -1.03 -5.30
CA ASN A 176 0.23 -1.43 -5.54
C ASN A 176 0.08 -2.92 -5.90
N PRO A 177 0.89 -3.51 -6.80
CA PRO A 177 0.80 -4.95 -7.09
C PRO A 177 1.07 -5.82 -5.87
N GLU A 178 2.11 -5.52 -5.09
CA GLU A 178 2.53 -6.31 -3.93
C GLU A 178 1.48 -6.23 -2.81
N CYS A 179 0.91 -5.05 -2.55
CA CYS A 179 -0.21 -4.90 -1.62
C CYS A 179 -1.42 -5.72 -2.07
N ALA A 180 -1.78 -5.68 -3.35
CA ALA A 180 -2.92 -6.43 -3.89
C ALA A 180 -2.75 -7.95 -3.76
N MET A 181 -1.55 -8.47 -4.03
CA MET A 181 -1.27 -9.91 -3.91
C MET A 181 -1.26 -10.36 -2.45
N ALA A 182 -0.81 -9.52 -1.52
CA ALA A 182 -0.75 -9.81 -0.08
C ALA A 182 -2.10 -9.67 0.65
N GLY A 183 -3.10 -9.06 0.02
CA GLY A 183 -4.43 -8.84 0.60
C GLY A 183 -5.35 -10.04 0.44
N LYS A 184 -6.05 -10.45 1.52
CA LYS A 184 -7.15 -11.42 1.44
C LYS A 184 -8.34 -10.86 0.64
N PHE A 185 -8.57 -9.55 0.76
CA PHE A 185 -9.62 -8.83 0.04
C PHE A 185 -9.07 -7.52 -0.55
N THR A 186 -8.95 -7.46 -1.86
CA THR A 186 -8.35 -6.33 -2.58
C THR A 186 -9.39 -5.47 -3.27
N ILE A 187 -9.35 -4.18 -2.94
CA ILE A 187 -10.17 -3.14 -3.55
C ILE A 187 -9.24 -2.22 -4.32
N VAL A 188 -9.52 -2.05 -5.61
CA VAL A 188 -8.76 -1.14 -6.47
C VAL A 188 -9.58 0.08 -6.85
N GLU A 189 -8.96 1.24 -6.71
CA GLU A 189 -9.41 2.49 -7.31
C GLU A 189 -8.73 2.69 -8.68
N VAL A 190 -9.51 3.00 -9.71
CA VAL A 190 -9.00 3.23 -11.07
C VAL A 190 -9.53 4.51 -11.69
N GLU A 191 -8.78 5.07 -12.65
CA GLU A 191 -9.25 6.23 -13.43
C GLU A 191 -10.15 5.85 -14.59
N GLN A 192 -9.98 4.62 -15.10
CA GLN A 192 -10.69 4.13 -16.26
C GLN A 192 -11.14 2.70 -16.02
N ILE A 193 -12.41 2.43 -16.30
CA ILE A 193 -12.95 1.08 -16.42
C ILE A 193 -13.23 0.85 -17.90
N VAL A 194 -12.72 -0.26 -18.42
CA VAL A 194 -12.91 -0.69 -19.81
C VAL A 194 -13.62 -2.04 -19.86
N GLU A 195 -14.12 -2.41 -21.04
CA GLU A 195 -14.72 -3.74 -21.24
C GLU A 195 -13.67 -4.85 -21.24
N ILE A 196 -14.13 -6.08 -20.97
CA ILE A 196 -13.27 -7.27 -21.03
C ILE A 196 -12.76 -7.45 -22.46
N GLY A 197 -11.44 -7.57 -22.62
CA GLY A 197 -10.77 -7.70 -23.91
C GLY A 197 -10.25 -6.38 -24.51
N GLU A 198 -10.55 -5.22 -23.89
CA GLU A 198 -9.97 -3.93 -24.30
C GLU A 198 -8.56 -3.68 -23.76
N ILE A 199 -8.12 -4.47 -22.77
CA ILE A 199 -6.73 -4.52 -22.34
C ILE A 199 -6.11 -5.73 -23.04
N ASP A 200 -5.07 -5.49 -23.84
CA ASP A 200 -4.30 -6.58 -24.43
C ASP A 200 -3.74 -7.48 -23.31
N PRO A 201 -3.89 -8.82 -23.39
CA PRO A 201 -3.37 -9.73 -22.38
C PRO A 201 -1.89 -9.51 -22.02
N ASP A 202 -1.04 -9.12 -22.98
CA ASP A 202 0.39 -8.87 -22.74
C ASP A 202 0.67 -7.50 -22.10
N ASP A 203 -0.31 -6.59 -22.11
CA ASP A 203 -0.23 -5.29 -21.42
C ASP A 203 -0.72 -5.34 -19.96
N VAL A 204 -1.27 -6.48 -19.52
CA VAL A 204 -1.78 -6.65 -18.15
C VAL A 204 -0.62 -6.67 -17.15
N HIS A 205 -0.60 -5.71 -16.22
CA HIS A 205 0.42 -5.65 -15.17
C HIS A 205 0.05 -6.50 -13.94
N LEU A 206 -1.22 -6.53 -13.57
CA LEU A 206 -1.72 -7.40 -12.50
C LEU A 206 -2.99 -8.11 -12.97
N ALA A 207 -2.95 -9.43 -12.95
CA ALA A 207 -4.08 -10.26 -13.34
C ALA A 207 -5.27 -10.05 -12.38
N GLY A 208 -6.48 -10.09 -12.94
CA GLY A 208 -7.70 -9.84 -12.19
C GLY A 208 -7.98 -10.81 -11.06
N ILE A 209 -7.29 -11.95 -10.98
CA ILE A 209 -7.42 -12.90 -9.87
C ILE A 209 -7.12 -12.26 -8.50
N TYR A 210 -6.24 -11.25 -8.45
CA TYR A 210 -5.87 -10.55 -7.23
C TYR A 210 -6.81 -9.39 -6.86
N VAL A 211 -7.90 -9.18 -7.60
CA VAL A 211 -8.81 -8.04 -7.41
C VAL A 211 -10.21 -8.55 -7.08
N ASN A 212 -10.78 -8.06 -5.97
CA ASN A 212 -12.13 -8.41 -5.53
C ASN A 212 -13.16 -7.35 -5.94
N LYS A 213 -12.85 -6.06 -5.76
CA LYS A 213 -13.73 -4.93 -6.11
C LYS A 213 -12.99 -3.84 -6.86
N ILE A 214 -13.68 -3.18 -7.79
CA ILE A 214 -13.17 -2.07 -8.61
C ILE A 214 -14.04 -0.83 -8.38
N VAL A 215 -13.41 0.28 -8.04
CA VAL A 215 -14.03 1.60 -7.84
C VAL A 215 -13.49 2.55 -8.89
N LEU A 216 -14.37 3.32 -9.53
CA LEU A 216 -13.98 4.37 -10.47
C LEU A 216 -13.79 5.70 -9.73
N ASN A 217 -12.60 6.28 -9.85
CA ASN A 217 -12.31 7.68 -9.53
C ASN A 217 -11.74 8.34 -10.79
N GLN A 218 -12.60 8.98 -11.60
CA GLN A 218 -12.22 9.51 -12.92
C GLN A 218 -11.27 10.70 -12.82
N THR A 219 -11.34 11.47 -11.73
CA THR A 219 -10.63 12.74 -11.56
C THR A 219 -9.92 12.80 -10.22
N PRO A 220 -8.94 11.91 -9.98
CA PRO A 220 -8.18 11.95 -8.74
C PRO A 220 -7.34 13.22 -8.64
N GLU A 221 -7.17 13.77 -7.44
CA GLU A 221 -6.42 15.00 -7.17
C GLU A 221 -4.95 14.86 -7.58
N LYS A 222 -4.31 13.70 -7.27
CA LYS A 222 -2.91 13.41 -7.63
C LYS A 222 -1.93 14.53 -7.24
N ARG A 223 -1.99 14.93 -5.98
CA ARG A 223 -1.14 15.99 -5.42
C ARG A 223 0.35 15.72 -5.64
N ILE A 224 1.08 16.74 -6.08
CA ILE A 224 2.54 16.72 -6.21
C ILE A 224 3.13 17.35 -4.96
N GLU A 225 3.92 16.58 -4.22
CA GLU A 225 4.56 17.02 -2.98
C GLU A 225 5.59 18.13 -3.22
N GLN A 226 6.47 17.92 -4.20
CA GLN A 226 7.48 18.89 -4.61
C GLN A 226 7.48 19.01 -6.14
N MET A 227 7.00 20.14 -6.66
CA MET A 227 6.99 20.40 -8.10
C MET A 227 8.33 21.00 -8.53
N THR A 228 9.18 20.16 -9.14
CA THR A 228 10.46 20.60 -9.70
C THR A 228 10.37 20.64 -11.22
N LEU A 229 10.62 21.81 -11.81
CA LEU A 229 10.67 22.01 -13.26
C LEU A 229 12.11 22.32 -13.69
N LYS A 230 12.46 22.01 -14.94
CA LYS A 230 13.73 22.48 -15.52
C LYS A 230 13.73 24.01 -15.47
N ALA A 231 14.85 24.62 -15.09
CA ALA A 231 15.01 26.07 -15.21
C ALA A 231 14.76 26.49 -16.68
N THR A 232 13.88 27.45 -16.90
CA THR A 232 13.66 28.04 -18.21
C THR A 232 14.95 28.75 -18.62
N GLU A 233 15.58 28.33 -19.71
CA GLU A 233 16.69 29.09 -20.30
C GLU A 233 16.14 30.47 -20.73
N ALA A 234 16.76 31.54 -20.24
CA ALA A 234 16.34 32.92 -20.46
C ALA A 234 16.80 33.45 -21.83
#